data_AF-A0A7C8QER9-F1
#
_entry.id   AF-A0A7C8QER9-F1
#
_cell.length_a   1.000
_cell.length_b   1.000
_cell.length_c   1.000
_cell.angle_alpha   90.00
_cell.angle_beta   90.00
_cell.angle_gamma   90.00
#
_symmetry.space_group_name_H-M   'P 1'
#
loop_
_entity.id
_entity.type
_entity.pdbx_description
1 polymer ?
#
loop_
_entity_poly.entity_id
_entity_poly.type
_entity_poly.pdbx_seq_one_letter_code
_entity_poly.pdbx_strand_id
1 'polypeptide(L)'
;MLEAAYSCFVGTLGWRSPGLSYNDNTDNDGPWTKINIYSVSTLPGAAGVMHADYATGMAWLEVVHQYLTIPGVTVHELGHGMHYHEKTWVDQGRTGAWWETVANFVADTFKTSPLCASARSQYGQSATATEINLSKVIGDSFQVIVDGSVNTGNYYEAWPFLAYLTYNPDGYSGLGTNALRNLFRQYAKNSNETPLHTLARVSSAGVPTIVGRYWARMAYADIGHPTAGQVFLSQRSRLNYANLDSQGNNVYKPKSARRPLYMGANIVPLKKSGAVTVSVSVSGATLPYTATLSIRNTSSGSTRYVNLSGGSASASVASDEEITFVIANTPANLILYDAFSLSSEVKNGLDYSVTITGATP
;
A
#
# COMPACT_ATOMS: atom_id res chain seq x y z
N MET A 1 21.89 -2.27 13.24
CA MET A 1 20.70 -2.06 12.38
C MET A 1 20.21 -3.35 11.73
N LEU A 2 20.96 -3.99 10.81
CA LEU A 2 20.47 -5.19 10.09
C LEU A 2 20.17 -6.40 10.98
N GLU A 3 20.98 -6.64 12.01
CA GLU A 3 20.68 -7.65 13.04
C GLU A 3 19.33 -7.40 13.75
N ALA A 4 18.99 -6.13 13.98
CA ALA A 4 17.71 -5.74 14.56
C ALA A 4 16.55 -5.99 13.59
N ALA A 5 16.74 -5.67 12.31
CA ALA A 5 15.74 -5.95 11.27
C ALA A 5 15.54 -7.46 11.09
N TYR A 6 16.62 -8.24 11.03
CA TYR A 6 16.57 -9.70 10.98
C TYR A 6 15.83 -10.29 12.20
N SER A 7 16.19 -9.85 13.42
CA SER A 7 15.50 -10.27 14.65
C SER A 7 14.00 -9.95 14.63
N CYS A 8 13.62 -8.78 14.07
CA CYS A 8 12.21 -8.47 13.87
C CYS A 8 11.55 -9.41 12.85
N PHE A 9 11.98 -9.38 11.59
CA PHE A 9 11.24 -10.05 10.52
C PHE A 9 11.35 -11.57 10.56
N VAL A 10 12.55 -12.09 10.75
CA VAL A 10 12.79 -13.53 10.79
C VAL A 10 12.47 -14.07 12.18
N GLY A 11 13.04 -13.46 13.23
CA GLY A 11 12.88 -13.94 14.60
C GLY A 11 11.47 -13.79 15.15
N THR A 12 10.86 -12.61 14.99
CA THR A 12 9.55 -12.29 15.59
C THR A 12 8.39 -12.51 14.63
N LEU A 13 8.52 -12.04 13.39
CA LEU A 13 7.45 -12.10 12.38
C LEU A 13 7.49 -13.39 11.55
N GLY A 14 8.51 -14.24 11.74
CA GLY A 14 8.60 -15.58 11.15
C GLY A 14 8.70 -15.60 9.63
N TRP A 15 9.25 -14.54 9.02
CA TRP A 15 9.63 -14.55 7.60
C TRP A 15 10.70 -15.59 7.35
N ARG A 16 10.73 -16.14 6.14
CA ARG A 16 11.78 -17.07 5.75
C ARG A 16 13.13 -16.36 5.84
N SER A 17 14.09 -17.03 6.47
CA SER A 17 15.40 -16.44 6.65
C SER A 17 16.16 -16.34 5.32
N PRO A 18 16.79 -15.20 5.03
CA PRO A 18 17.75 -15.06 3.96
C PRO A 18 19.11 -15.74 4.22
N GLY A 19 19.29 -16.37 5.37
CA GLY A 19 20.44 -17.25 5.64
C GLY A 19 20.24 -18.70 5.16
N LEU A 20 19.08 -19.01 4.58
CA LEU A 20 18.79 -20.30 3.95
C LEU A 20 18.80 -20.14 2.45
N SER A 21 19.35 -21.12 1.72
CA SER A 21 19.37 -21.06 0.26
C SER A 21 17.95 -21.02 -0.30
N TYR A 22 17.70 -20.18 -1.29
CA TYR A 22 16.51 -20.24 -2.13
C TYR A 22 16.29 -21.66 -2.70
N ASN A 23 17.37 -22.36 -3.03
CA ASN A 23 17.35 -23.68 -3.66
C ASN A 23 17.04 -24.81 -2.68
N ASP A 24 16.98 -24.54 -1.37
CA ASP A 24 16.65 -25.56 -0.38
C ASP A 24 15.21 -26.07 -0.57
N ASN A 25 15.05 -27.39 -0.49
CA ASN A 25 13.75 -28.04 -0.62
C ASN A 25 12.88 -27.89 0.64
N THR A 26 13.49 -27.59 1.78
CA THR A 26 12.82 -27.38 3.08
C THR A 26 13.32 -26.09 3.71
N ASP A 27 12.51 -25.52 4.60
CA ASP A 27 12.83 -24.27 5.30
C ASP A 27 13.42 -24.48 6.70
N ASN A 28 13.62 -25.75 7.10
CA ASN A 28 13.93 -26.12 8.48
C ASN A 28 15.35 -26.67 8.69
N ASP A 29 16.05 -27.06 7.62
CA ASP A 29 17.15 -28.04 7.79
C ASP A 29 18.56 -27.46 7.67
N GLY A 30 18.70 -26.14 7.43
CA GLY A 30 20.01 -25.53 7.17
C GLY A 30 20.74 -26.19 5.98
N PRO A 31 22.06 -25.96 5.82
CA PRO A 31 22.92 -25.14 6.64
C PRO A 31 22.57 -23.65 6.56
N TRP A 32 22.74 -22.94 7.69
CA TRP A 32 22.47 -21.50 7.79
C TRP A 32 23.73 -20.71 7.51
N THR A 33 23.64 -19.70 6.65
CA THR A 33 24.73 -18.78 6.32
C THR A 33 24.40 -17.37 6.78
N LYS A 34 25.44 -16.52 6.82
CA LYS A 34 25.26 -15.08 7.00
C LYS A 34 25.05 -14.43 5.64
N ILE A 35 24.23 -13.37 5.61
CA ILE A 35 24.13 -12.49 4.46
C ILE A 35 25.37 -11.61 4.39
N ASN A 36 26.02 -11.57 3.23
CA ASN A 36 27.13 -10.65 3.00
C ASN A 36 26.61 -9.25 2.67
N ILE A 37 27.27 -8.23 3.23
CA ILE A 37 26.98 -6.82 2.97
C ILE A 37 28.29 -6.15 2.58
N TYR A 38 28.35 -5.62 1.38
CA TYR A 38 29.51 -4.91 0.86
C TYR A 38 29.22 -3.42 0.81
N SER A 39 30.13 -2.63 1.38
CA SER A 39 30.08 -1.19 1.25
C SER A 39 30.88 -0.77 0.02
N VAL A 40 30.26 -0.05 -0.90
CA VAL A 40 30.86 0.34 -2.18
C VAL A 40 30.89 1.86 -2.34
N SER A 41 31.76 2.37 -3.21
CA SER A 41 31.91 3.82 -3.41
C SER A 41 30.77 4.42 -4.25
N THR A 42 30.23 3.66 -5.20
CA THR A 42 29.18 4.11 -6.12
C THR A 42 28.39 2.90 -6.63
N LEU A 43 27.11 3.13 -6.91
CA LEU A 43 26.24 2.24 -7.68
C LEU A 43 25.54 3.09 -8.76
N PRO A 44 25.48 2.65 -10.02
CA PRO A 44 24.78 3.40 -11.06
C PRO A 44 23.28 3.51 -10.77
N GLY A 45 22.81 4.72 -10.43
CA GLY A 45 21.39 5.03 -10.27
C GLY A 45 20.71 4.48 -9.01
N ALA A 46 21.47 3.92 -8.06
CA ALA A 46 20.93 3.31 -6.85
C ALA A 46 21.75 3.67 -5.60
N ALA A 47 21.10 3.60 -4.43
CA ALA A 47 21.73 3.80 -3.12
C ALA A 47 22.19 2.47 -2.50
N GLY A 48 21.51 1.39 -2.85
CA GLY A 48 21.84 0.01 -2.55
C GLY A 48 21.28 -0.90 -3.65
N VAL A 49 21.70 -2.16 -3.62
CA VAL A 49 21.14 -3.22 -4.47
C VAL A 49 21.28 -4.56 -3.76
N MET A 50 20.23 -5.37 -3.83
CA MET A 50 20.30 -6.79 -3.53
C MET A 50 20.67 -7.56 -4.80
N HIS A 51 21.69 -8.41 -4.69
CA HIS A 51 22.08 -9.37 -5.72
C HIS A 51 21.76 -10.79 -5.28
N ALA A 52 21.51 -11.67 -6.24
CA ALA A 52 21.28 -13.10 -6.01
C ALA A 52 22.26 -13.95 -6.82
N ASP A 53 22.82 -14.97 -6.18
CA ASP A 53 23.59 -16.02 -6.82
C ASP A 53 22.66 -17.22 -7.00
N TYR A 54 22.14 -17.39 -8.21
CA TYR A 54 21.21 -18.46 -8.53
C TYR A 54 21.80 -19.87 -8.36
N ALA A 55 23.12 -20.04 -8.45
CA ALA A 55 23.75 -21.34 -8.29
C ALA A 55 23.70 -21.80 -6.83
N THR A 56 24.03 -20.91 -5.89
CA THR A 56 23.96 -21.20 -4.46
C THR A 56 22.61 -20.90 -3.84
N GLY A 57 21.76 -20.14 -4.53
CA GLY A 57 20.47 -19.65 -4.04
C GLY A 57 20.61 -18.59 -2.94
N MET A 58 21.76 -17.94 -2.81
CA MET A 58 22.03 -16.96 -1.76
C MET A 58 21.88 -15.53 -2.27
N ALA A 59 21.53 -14.60 -1.38
CA ALA A 59 21.55 -13.16 -1.67
C ALA A 59 22.68 -12.45 -0.93
N TRP A 60 23.16 -11.35 -1.50
CA TRP A 60 24.04 -10.39 -0.83
C TRP A 60 23.63 -8.96 -1.15
N LEU A 61 24.07 -8.02 -0.31
CA LEU A 61 23.72 -6.62 -0.44
C LEU A 61 24.97 -5.81 -0.81
N GLU A 62 24.84 -4.87 -1.74
CA GLU A 62 25.79 -3.79 -1.95
C GLU A 62 25.13 -2.46 -1.56
N VAL A 63 25.82 -1.63 -0.78
CA VAL A 63 25.29 -0.34 -0.34
C VAL A 63 26.36 0.73 -0.46
N VAL A 64 26.02 1.86 -1.07
CA VAL A 64 26.96 2.98 -1.19
C VAL A 64 27.33 3.49 0.20
N HIS A 65 28.62 3.74 0.45
CA HIS A 65 29.19 4.04 1.78
C HIS A 65 28.34 5.00 2.63
N GLN A 66 27.88 6.11 2.03
CA GLN A 66 27.13 7.15 2.75
C GLN A 66 25.73 6.71 3.20
N TYR A 67 25.17 5.64 2.64
CA TYR A 67 23.83 5.14 2.95
C TYR A 67 23.83 3.89 3.84
N LEU A 68 25.00 3.36 4.21
CA LEU A 68 25.12 2.10 4.96
C LEU A 68 24.41 2.10 6.33
N THR A 69 24.22 3.27 6.92
CA THR A 69 23.54 3.45 8.21
C THR A 69 22.13 4.04 8.06
N ILE A 70 21.65 4.21 6.83
CA ILE A 70 20.31 4.75 6.55
C ILE A 70 19.33 3.58 6.45
N PRO A 71 18.41 3.39 7.42
CA PRO A 71 17.52 2.24 7.43
C PRO A 71 16.60 2.18 6.20
N GLY A 72 16.19 3.35 5.67
CA GLY A 72 15.41 3.42 4.44
C GLY A 72 16.11 2.84 3.21
N VAL A 73 17.44 2.71 3.23
CA VAL A 73 18.22 2.09 2.15
C VAL A 73 18.63 0.67 2.55
N THR A 74 19.41 0.51 3.62
CA THR A 74 20.02 -0.80 3.90
C THR A 74 18.99 -1.85 4.32
N VAL A 75 17.94 -1.46 5.07
CA VAL A 75 16.87 -2.40 5.46
C VAL A 75 15.91 -2.64 4.29
N HIS A 76 15.79 -1.70 3.37
CA HIS A 76 15.10 -1.90 2.08
C HIS A 76 15.79 -3.00 1.27
N GLU A 77 17.11 -2.96 1.13
CA GLU A 77 17.87 -4.03 0.43
C GLU A 77 17.72 -5.40 1.14
N LEU A 78 17.71 -5.41 2.48
CA LEU A 78 17.38 -6.63 3.22
C LEU A 78 15.95 -7.12 2.92
N GLY A 79 15.01 -6.20 2.70
CA GLY A 79 13.65 -6.49 2.26
C GLY A 79 13.60 -7.22 0.92
N HIS A 80 14.41 -6.83 -0.07
CA HIS A 80 14.59 -7.61 -1.29
C HIS A 80 15.16 -9.00 -1.01
N GLY A 81 16.17 -9.08 -0.14
CA GLY A 81 16.73 -10.35 0.31
C GLY A 81 15.64 -11.28 0.88
N MET A 82 14.78 -10.76 1.75
CA MET A 82 13.66 -11.53 2.33
C MET A 82 12.59 -11.87 1.30
N HIS A 83 12.25 -10.94 0.40
CA HIS A 83 11.32 -11.22 -0.71
C HIS A 83 11.83 -12.39 -1.54
N TYR A 84 13.08 -12.34 -2.01
CA TYR A 84 13.70 -13.41 -2.77
C TYR A 84 13.57 -14.76 -2.08
N HIS A 85 13.90 -14.79 -0.78
CA HIS A 85 13.92 -16.02 -0.02
C HIS A 85 12.53 -16.54 0.37
N GLU A 86 11.43 -15.79 0.24
CA GLU A 86 10.06 -16.32 0.31
C GLU A 86 9.63 -17.08 -0.97
N LYS A 87 10.48 -17.06 -2.01
CA LYS A 87 10.45 -17.88 -3.23
C LYS A 87 9.29 -17.65 -4.20
N THR A 88 8.05 -17.68 -3.73
CA THR A 88 6.87 -17.89 -4.59
C THR A 88 6.57 -16.72 -5.53
N TRP A 89 7.03 -15.51 -5.21
CA TRP A 89 6.86 -14.31 -6.03
C TRP A 89 8.07 -14.03 -6.94
N VAL A 90 9.13 -14.84 -6.88
CA VAL A 90 10.30 -14.72 -7.75
C VAL A 90 10.01 -15.42 -9.09
N ASP A 91 10.61 -14.90 -10.17
CA ASP A 91 10.44 -15.38 -11.55
C ASP A 91 8.98 -15.40 -12.05
N GLN A 92 8.12 -14.53 -11.51
CA GLN A 92 6.77 -14.29 -12.03
C GLN A 92 6.67 -12.84 -12.55
N GLY A 93 6.21 -12.66 -13.79
CA GLY A 93 6.06 -11.32 -14.36
C GLY A 93 5.08 -10.44 -13.57
N ARG A 94 3.96 -11.01 -13.09
CA ARG A 94 2.87 -10.25 -12.45
C ARG A 94 3.10 -9.89 -10.98
N THR A 95 4.12 -10.45 -10.34
CA THR A 95 4.55 -10.05 -8.99
C THR A 95 5.75 -9.10 -9.04
N GLY A 96 6.44 -8.97 -10.19
CA GLY A 96 7.70 -8.24 -10.30
C GLY A 96 7.67 -6.81 -9.77
N ALA A 97 6.63 -6.02 -10.06
CA ALA A 97 6.56 -4.64 -9.55
C ALA A 97 6.37 -4.55 -8.03
N TRP A 98 5.92 -5.64 -7.38
CA TRP A 98 5.80 -5.67 -5.92
C TRP A 98 7.16 -5.80 -5.22
N TRP A 99 8.23 -6.05 -5.97
CA TRP A 99 9.60 -6.14 -5.46
C TRP A 99 9.99 -4.93 -4.61
N GLU A 100 9.84 -3.73 -5.17
CA GLU A 100 10.11 -2.46 -4.47
C GLU A 100 9.08 -2.17 -3.38
N THR A 101 7.80 -2.48 -3.65
CA THR A 101 6.72 -2.26 -2.71
C THR A 101 6.96 -3.02 -1.40
N VAL A 102 7.41 -4.27 -1.50
CA VAL A 102 7.74 -5.12 -0.35
C VAL A 102 8.97 -4.61 0.38
N ALA A 103 10.02 -4.21 -0.35
CA ALA A 103 11.24 -3.69 0.27
C ALA A 103 11.00 -2.39 1.04
N ASN A 104 10.21 -1.46 0.49
CA ASN A 104 9.79 -0.26 1.21
C ASN A 104 8.87 -0.57 2.39
N PHE A 105 7.97 -1.53 2.27
CA PHE A 105 7.17 -2.00 3.41
C PHE A 105 8.05 -2.51 4.56
N VAL A 106 9.07 -3.31 4.23
CA VAL A 106 10.02 -3.87 5.21
C VAL A 106 10.80 -2.74 5.89
N ALA A 107 11.37 -1.82 5.11
CA ALA A 107 12.14 -0.70 5.64
C ALA A 107 11.27 0.20 6.53
N ASP A 108 10.08 0.58 6.08
CA ASP A 108 9.19 1.44 6.85
C ASP A 108 8.70 0.74 8.13
N THR A 109 8.27 -0.52 8.03
CA THR A 109 7.86 -1.32 9.21
C THR A 109 8.98 -1.42 10.23
N PHE A 110 10.23 -1.66 9.80
CA PHE A 110 11.38 -1.62 10.70
C PHE A 110 11.57 -0.25 11.35
N LYS A 111 11.41 0.83 10.60
CA LYS A 111 11.64 2.19 11.10
C LYS A 111 10.56 2.66 12.08
N THR A 112 9.31 2.29 11.85
CA THR A 112 8.15 2.96 12.46
C THR A 112 7.35 2.04 13.37
N SER A 113 7.27 0.74 13.05
CA SER A 113 6.26 -0.15 13.64
C SER A 113 6.60 -0.57 15.07
N PRO A 114 5.62 -0.64 15.98
CA PRO A 114 5.75 -1.33 17.26
C PRO A 114 6.15 -2.81 17.12
N LEU A 115 5.82 -3.45 15.99
CA LEU A 115 6.18 -4.84 15.71
C LEU A 115 7.70 -5.08 15.80
N CYS A 116 8.50 -4.10 15.39
CA CYS A 116 9.95 -4.16 15.46
C CYS A 116 10.54 -3.40 16.67
N ALA A 117 9.74 -2.89 17.60
CA ALA A 117 10.23 -2.06 18.71
C ALA A 117 11.18 -2.82 19.65
N SER A 118 10.83 -4.05 20.01
CA SER A 118 11.68 -4.90 20.87
C SER A 118 13.03 -5.17 20.20
N ALA A 119 13.01 -5.60 18.94
CA ALA A 119 14.22 -5.86 18.17
C ALA A 119 15.06 -4.58 17.97
N ARG A 120 14.45 -3.43 17.66
CA ARG A 120 15.16 -2.15 17.60
C ARG A 120 15.87 -1.85 18.92
N SER A 121 15.13 -1.91 20.04
CA SER A 121 15.67 -1.60 21.36
C SER A 121 16.82 -2.52 21.78
N GLN A 122 16.68 -3.84 21.54
CA GLN A 122 17.71 -4.84 21.85
C GLN A 122 19.06 -4.52 21.18
N TYR A 123 19.04 -3.92 20.00
CA TYR A 123 20.24 -3.60 19.21
C TYR A 123 20.54 -2.09 19.16
N GLY A 124 20.06 -1.33 20.16
CA GLY A 124 20.36 0.10 20.31
C GLY A 124 19.88 0.98 19.15
N GLN A 125 18.79 0.58 18.49
CA GLN A 125 18.15 1.37 17.43
C GLN A 125 16.89 2.05 17.97
N SER A 126 16.58 3.24 17.44
CA SER A 126 15.33 3.95 17.74
C SER A 126 14.37 3.89 16.55
N ALA A 127 13.09 4.18 16.79
CA ALA A 127 12.18 4.48 15.70
C ALA A 127 12.64 5.74 14.94
N THR A 128 12.32 5.81 13.66
CA THR A 128 12.60 6.98 12.79
C THR A 128 11.36 7.35 11.98
N ALA A 129 11.41 8.50 11.29
CA ALA A 129 10.28 8.96 10.49
C ALA A 129 9.98 8.02 9.31
N THR A 130 8.69 7.87 9.00
CA THR A 130 8.24 7.18 7.79
C THR A 130 8.70 7.92 6.53
N GLU A 131 8.92 7.17 5.45
CA GLU A 131 9.22 7.72 4.10
C GLU A 131 7.97 7.74 3.21
N ILE A 132 6.77 7.70 3.80
CA ILE A 132 5.52 7.73 3.03
C ILE A 132 5.44 8.97 2.14
N ASN A 133 5.33 8.73 0.83
CA ASN A 133 5.16 9.77 -0.17
C ASN A 133 3.66 10.01 -0.45
N LEU A 134 3.00 10.79 0.40
CA LEU A 134 1.57 11.05 0.27
C LEU A 134 1.21 11.84 -1.00
N SER A 135 2.12 12.66 -1.51
CA SER A 135 1.93 13.34 -2.80
C SER A 135 1.72 12.33 -3.93
N LYS A 136 2.41 11.18 -3.88
CA LYS A 136 2.20 10.10 -4.83
C LYS A 136 0.98 9.25 -4.47
N VAL A 137 0.89 8.75 -3.24
CA VAL A 137 -0.15 7.78 -2.86
C VAL A 137 -1.56 8.38 -2.89
N ILE A 138 -1.73 9.61 -2.38
CA ILE A 138 -3.02 10.32 -2.38
C ILE A 138 -3.14 11.19 -3.63
N GLY A 139 -2.09 11.93 -4.00
CA GLY A 139 -2.16 12.85 -5.15
C GLY A 139 -2.32 12.14 -6.50
N ASP A 140 -1.83 10.91 -6.62
CA ASP A 140 -2.02 10.04 -7.79
C ASP A 140 -2.87 8.80 -7.46
N SER A 141 -3.75 8.88 -6.46
CA SER A 141 -4.58 7.74 -6.02
C SER A 141 -5.41 7.11 -7.14
N PHE A 142 -5.66 7.84 -8.23
CA PHE A 142 -6.41 7.36 -9.40
C PHE A 142 -5.64 6.32 -10.23
N GLN A 143 -4.33 6.20 -10.05
CA GLN A 143 -3.51 5.20 -10.75
C GLN A 143 -3.81 3.77 -10.27
N VAL A 144 -3.26 2.78 -10.98
CA VAL A 144 -3.38 1.37 -10.60
C VAL A 144 -2.76 1.16 -9.21
N ILE A 145 -3.36 0.29 -8.38
CA ILE A 145 -2.92 0.09 -6.99
C ILE A 145 -1.41 -0.19 -6.85
N VAL A 146 -0.84 -0.93 -7.81
CA VAL A 146 0.60 -1.06 -8.04
C VAL A 146 0.87 -0.91 -9.53
N ASP A 147 1.63 0.10 -9.90
CA ASP A 147 2.01 0.49 -11.26
C ASP A 147 3.54 0.58 -11.33
N GLY A 148 4.14 -0.28 -12.16
CA GLY A 148 5.58 -0.36 -12.41
C GLY A 148 6.06 0.53 -13.57
N SER A 149 5.18 1.34 -14.16
CA SER A 149 5.53 2.18 -15.31
C SER A 149 6.69 3.13 -14.96
N VAL A 150 7.69 3.18 -15.83
CA VAL A 150 8.88 4.02 -15.64
C VAL A 150 8.49 5.49 -15.52
N ASN A 151 9.03 6.18 -14.50
CA ASN A 151 8.80 7.60 -14.17
C ASN A 151 7.37 7.99 -13.71
N THR A 152 6.34 7.21 -14.02
CA THR A 152 4.94 7.59 -13.72
C THR A 152 4.24 6.67 -12.74
N GLY A 153 4.73 5.43 -12.56
CA GLY A 153 4.17 4.44 -11.65
C GLY A 153 4.41 4.77 -10.18
N ASN A 154 3.93 3.89 -9.29
CA ASN A 154 3.94 4.05 -7.83
C ASN A 154 4.50 2.83 -7.10
N TYR A 155 5.21 1.93 -7.78
CA TYR A 155 5.65 0.66 -7.21
C TYR A 155 6.62 0.80 -6.02
N TYR A 156 7.33 1.92 -5.88
CA TYR A 156 8.02 2.25 -4.63
C TYR A 156 7.05 2.74 -3.55
N GLU A 157 6.04 3.53 -3.91
CA GLU A 157 5.15 4.21 -2.97
C GLU A 157 3.90 3.42 -2.56
N ALA A 158 3.60 2.29 -3.20
CA ALA A 158 2.37 1.53 -2.98
C ALA A 158 2.34 0.73 -1.65
N TRP A 159 3.44 0.73 -0.89
CA TRP A 159 3.59 -0.03 0.34
C TRP A 159 2.57 0.28 1.46
N PRO A 160 1.90 1.46 1.53
CA PRO A 160 0.85 1.69 2.52
C PRO A 160 -0.32 0.72 2.39
N PHE A 161 -0.56 0.14 1.21
CA PHE A 161 -1.52 -0.95 1.05
C PHE A 161 -1.08 -2.19 1.85
N LEU A 162 0.19 -2.58 1.78
CA LEU A 162 0.74 -3.69 2.56
C LEU A 162 0.72 -3.40 4.07
N ALA A 163 0.99 -2.14 4.46
CA ALA A 163 0.84 -1.69 5.84
C ALA A 163 -0.61 -1.82 6.32
N TYR A 164 -1.58 -1.40 5.52
CA TYR A 164 -3.01 -1.55 5.83
C TYR A 164 -3.42 -3.02 6.03
N LEU A 165 -2.96 -3.93 5.15
CA LEU A 165 -3.21 -5.37 5.32
C LEU A 165 -2.57 -5.91 6.61
N THR A 166 -1.41 -5.37 7.00
CA THR A 166 -0.65 -5.80 8.17
C THR A 166 -1.24 -5.29 9.49
N TYR A 167 -1.64 -4.02 9.54
CA TYR A 167 -2.26 -3.45 10.74
C TYR A 167 -3.73 -3.84 10.88
N ASN A 168 -4.40 -4.15 9.77
CA ASN A 168 -5.78 -4.65 9.71
C ASN A 168 -6.75 -3.87 10.62
N PRO A 169 -6.85 -2.53 10.48
CA PRO A 169 -7.67 -1.70 11.36
C PRO A 169 -9.18 -1.99 11.24
N ASP A 170 -9.61 -2.76 10.23
CA ASP A 170 -10.99 -3.20 10.02
C ASP A 170 -11.27 -4.63 10.52
N GLY A 171 -10.25 -5.34 11.04
CA GLY A 171 -10.43 -6.67 11.60
C GLY A 171 -10.85 -7.73 10.57
N TYR A 172 -10.48 -7.58 9.30
CA TYR A 172 -10.79 -8.59 8.28
C TYR A 172 -10.06 -9.91 8.58
N SER A 173 -10.81 -11.00 8.54
CA SER A 173 -10.27 -12.35 8.76
C SER A 173 -9.14 -12.64 7.77
N GLY A 174 -8.07 -13.26 8.26
CA GLY A 174 -6.87 -13.62 7.49
C GLY A 174 -5.84 -12.50 7.29
N LEU A 175 -6.20 -11.24 7.57
CA LEU A 175 -5.27 -10.12 7.60
C LEU A 175 -4.67 -9.91 8.99
N GLY A 176 -3.75 -8.96 9.14
CA GLY A 176 -3.01 -8.69 10.38
C GLY A 176 -1.51 -8.94 10.19
N THR A 177 -0.79 -9.11 11.30
CA THR A 177 0.69 -9.20 11.33
C THR A 177 1.28 -10.23 10.34
N ASN A 178 0.55 -11.30 10.03
CA ASN A 178 0.97 -12.35 9.10
C ASN A 178 0.47 -12.18 7.66
N ALA A 179 -0.26 -11.11 7.34
CA ALA A 179 -0.94 -10.94 6.05
C ALA A 179 0.03 -11.10 4.87
N LEU A 180 1.11 -10.32 4.84
CA LEU A 180 2.07 -10.36 3.73
C LEU A 180 2.78 -11.72 3.61
N ARG A 181 3.14 -12.33 4.74
CA ARG A 181 3.70 -13.69 4.76
C ARG A 181 2.73 -14.72 4.21
N ASN A 182 1.44 -14.61 4.54
CA ASN A 182 0.40 -15.47 3.99
C ASN A 182 0.22 -15.23 2.49
N LEU A 183 0.38 -13.99 2.01
CA LEU A 183 0.37 -13.70 0.57
C LEU A 183 1.52 -14.39 -0.17
N PHE A 184 2.72 -14.51 0.41
CA PHE A 184 3.78 -15.33 -0.18
C PHE A 184 3.44 -16.83 -0.11
N ARG A 185 3.09 -17.33 1.07
CA ARG A 185 2.96 -18.77 1.33
C ARG A 185 1.72 -19.42 0.73
N GLN A 186 0.66 -18.64 0.49
CA GLN A 186 -0.55 -19.12 -0.18
C GLN A 186 -0.56 -18.79 -1.68
N TYR A 187 0.50 -18.15 -2.20
CA TYR A 187 0.65 -17.91 -3.63
C TYR A 187 0.73 -19.25 -4.36
N ALA A 188 -0.03 -19.39 -5.44
CA ALA A 188 0.00 -20.60 -6.24
C ALA A 188 1.30 -20.63 -7.05
N LYS A 189 2.23 -21.54 -6.71
CA LYS A 189 3.54 -21.67 -7.37
C LYS A 189 3.38 -21.74 -8.89
N ASN A 190 4.14 -20.94 -9.63
CA ASN A 190 4.14 -20.87 -11.09
C ASN A 190 2.80 -20.45 -11.73
N SER A 191 1.87 -19.88 -10.96
CA SER A 191 0.59 -19.40 -11.50
C SER A 191 0.70 -18.10 -12.29
N ASN A 192 1.77 -17.32 -12.04
CA ASN A 192 1.93 -15.96 -12.54
C ASN A 192 0.68 -15.10 -12.31
N GLU A 193 -0.03 -15.33 -11.19
CA GLU A 193 -1.11 -14.47 -10.72
C GLU A 193 -0.56 -13.20 -10.06
N THR A 194 -1.44 -12.21 -9.82
CA THR A 194 -1.07 -11.03 -9.02
C THR A 194 -1.26 -11.32 -7.52
N PRO A 195 -0.56 -10.60 -6.62
CA PRO A 195 -0.79 -10.68 -5.18
C PRO A 195 -2.25 -10.48 -4.73
N LEU A 196 -3.05 -9.78 -5.53
CA LEU A 196 -4.49 -9.62 -5.27
C LEU A 196 -5.26 -10.94 -5.40
N HIS A 197 -4.84 -11.86 -6.28
CA HIS A 197 -5.47 -13.17 -6.40
C HIS A 197 -5.17 -14.03 -5.17
N THR A 198 -3.95 -13.94 -4.64
CA THR A 198 -3.63 -14.59 -3.37
C THR A 198 -4.39 -13.94 -2.20
N LEU A 199 -4.56 -12.62 -2.21
CA LEU A 199 -5.36 -11.92 -1.20
C LEU A 199 -6.80 -12.43 -1.15
N ALA A 200 -7.39 -12.78 -2.29
CA ALA A 200 -8.72 -13.38 -2.36
C ALA A 200 -8.81 -14.77 -1.69
N ARG A 201 -7.67 -15.45 -1.49
CA ARG A 201 -7.59 -16.71 -0.72
C ARG A 201 -7.26 -16.47 0.74
N VAL A 202 -6.39 -15.50 1.02
CA VAL A 202 -5.99 -15.13 2.39
C VAL A 202 -7.15 -14.56 3.19
N SER A 203 -8.05 -13.78 2.57
CA SER A 203 -9.17 -13.14 3.26
C SER A 203 -10.50 -13.37 2.57
N SER A 204 -11.52 -13.71 3.36
CA SER A 204 -12.90 -13.90 2.90
C SER A 204 -13.69 -12.60 2.70
N ALA A 205 -13.12 -11.43 3.06
CA ALA A 205 -13.81 -10.14 2.93
C ALA A 205 -14.03 -9.71 1.46
N GLY A 206 -13.30 -10.32 0.53
CA GLY A 206 -13.28 -9.97 -0.88
C GLY A 206 -12.33 -8.80 -1.16
N VAL A 207 -11.51 -8.94 -2.20
CA VAL A 207 -10.53 -7.92 -2.60
C VAL A 207 -11.17 -6.55 -2.89
N PRO A 208 -12.32 -6.44 -3.58
CA PRO A 208 -12.98 -5.16 -3.78
C PRO A 208 -13.30 -4.43 -2.47
N THR A 209 -13.79 -5.16 -1.46
CA THR A 209 -14.08 -4.63 -0.13
C THR A 209 -12.81 -4.11 0.55
N ILE A 210 -11.75 -4.92 0.53
CA ILE A 210 -10.47 -4.59 1.18
C ILE A 210 -9.84 -3.36 0.55
N VAL A 211 -9.79 -3.29 -0.80
CA VAL A 211 -9.24 -2.16 -1.55
C VAL A 211 -10.11 -0.90 -1.37
N GLY A 212 -11.43 -1.04 -1.45
CA GLY A 212 -12.36 0.08 -1.23
C GLY A 212 -12.21 0.68 0.16
N ARG A 213 -12.11 -0.17 1.20
CA ARG A 213 -11.88 0.29 2.57
C ARG A 213 -10.48 0.87 2.76
N TYR A 214 -9.44 0.29 2.16
CA TYR A 214 -8.10 0.89 2.15
C TYR A 214 -8.13 2.34 1.67
N TRP A 215 -8.75 2.60 0.51
CA TRP A 215 -8.84 3.96 -0.02
C TRP A 215 -9.70 4.87 0.86
N ALA A 216 -10.79 4.36 1.45
CA ALA A 216 -11.59 5.11 2.42
C ALA A 216 -10.76 5.56 3.64
N ARG A 217 -9.84 4.72 4.12
CA ARG A 217 -8.90 5.05 5.19
C ARG A 217 -7.81 6.03 4.75
N MET A 218 -7.33 5.89 3.52
CA MET A 218 -6.35 6.82 2.95
C MET A 218 -6.87 8.26 2.82
N ALA A 219 -8.19 8.51 2.90
CA ALA A 219 -8.76 9.85 3.03
C ALA A 219 -8.16 10.67 4.18
N TYR A 220 -7.76 9.99 5.28
CA TYR A 220 -7.11 10.60 6.44
C TYR A 220 -5.83 9.86 6.86
N ALA A 221 -5.32 8.98 5.99
CA ALA A 221 -4.19 8.07 6.23
C ALA A 221 -4.27 7.29 7.57
N ASP A 222 -5.48 6.90 7.99
CA ASP A 222 -5.74 6.19 9.25
C ASP A 222 -5.75 4.66 9.10
N ILE A 223 -4.78 4.16 8.33
CA ILE A 223 -4.60 2.74 7.99
C ILE A 223 -4.01 1.88 9.12
N GLY A 224 -4.03 2.36 10.36
CA GLY A 224 -3.36 1.74 11.51
C GLY A 224 -1.84 1.97 11.57
N HIS A 225 -1.26 2.62 10.56
CA HIS A 225 0.17 2.96 10.55
C HIS A 225 0.50 4.03 11.63
N PRO A 226 1.55 3.84 12.45
CA PRO A 226 1.81 4.65 13.65
C PRO A 226 1.91 6.17 13.42
N THR A 227 2.47 6.59 12.28
CA THR A 227 2.77 8.01 11.99
C THR A 227 2.15 8.52 10.71
N ALA A 228 1.43 7.69 9.93
CA ALA A 228 0.94 8.10 8.60
C ALA A 228 -0.10 9.22 8.71
N GLY A 229 -1.04 9.11 9.65
CA GLY A 229 -2.04 10.16 9.93
C GLY A 229 -1.40 11.49 10.32
N GLN A 230 -0.31 11.48 11.11
CA GLN A 230 0.41 12.71 11.49
C GLN A 230 1.09 13.36 10.28
N VAL A 231 1.77 12.56 9.44
CA VAL A 231 2.38 13.04 8.20
C VAL A 231 1.30 13.61 7.26
N PHE A 232 0.16 12.94 7.14
CA PHE A 232 -0.98 13.44 6.38
C PHE A 232 -1.45 14.80 6.87
N LEU A 233 -1.70 14.96 8.17
CA LEU A 233 -2.15 16.25 8.71
C LEU A 233 -1.16 17.38 8.42
N SER A 234 0.15 17.08 8.41
CA SER A 234 1.20 18.06 8.10
C SER A 234 1.30 18.42 6.61
N GLN A 235 0.90 17.51 5.71
CA GLN A 235 1.08 17.67 4.25
C GLN A 235 -0.21 17.94 3.49
N ARG A 236 -1.40 17.67 4.07
CA ARG A 236 -2.68 17.63 3.37
C ARG A 236 -3.03 18.88 2.55
N SER A 237 -2.55 20.06 2.95
CA SER A 237 -2.78 21.30 2.21
C SER A 237 -2.03 21.38 0.87
N ARG A 238 -1.02 20.51 0.65
CA ARG A 238 -0.18 20.45 -0.56
C ARG A 238 -0.53 19.27 -1.47
N LEU A 239 -1.43 18.39 -1.03
CA LEU A 239 -1.82 17.20 -1.79
C LEU A 239 -2.81 17.58 -2.90
N ASN A 240 -2.70 16.88 -4.04
CA ASN A 240 -3.57 17.13 -5.19
C ASN A 240 -4.87 16.32 -5.08
N TYR A 241 -5.98 17.00 -4.76
CA TYR A 241 -7.33 16.42 -4.73
C TYR A 241 -8.20 16.80 -5.94
N ALA A 242 -7.61 17.37 -6.99
CA ALA A 242 -8.35 17.94 -8.11
C ALA A 242 -8.86 16.85 -9.07
N ASN A 243 -9.70 15.95 -8.56
CA ASN A 243 -10.22 14.76 -9.24
C ASN A 243 -11.45 15.03 -10.10
N LEU A 244 -12.25 16.05 -9.76
CA LEU A 244 -13.57 16.28 -10.36
C LEU A 244 -13.66 17.61 -11.13
N ASP A 245 -14.50 17.64 -12.16
CA ASP A 245 -14.98 18.83 -12.86
C ASP A 245 -16.48 19.04 -12.57
N SER A 246 -16.84 20.28 -12.20
CA SER A 246 -18.24 20.67 -12.00
C SER A 246 -19.00 20.67 -13.34
N GLN A 247 -20.19 20.08 -13.33
CA GLN A 247 -21.14 20.10 -14.44
C GLN A 247 -22.30 21.09 -14.16
N GLY A 248 -22.22 21.85 -13.07
CA GLY A 248 -23.32 22.68 -12.56
C GLY A 248 -24.33 21.87 -11.74
N ASN A 249 -25.24 22.58 -11.05
CA ASN A 249 -26.33 21.98 -10.27
C ASN A 249 -25.90 20.87 -9.29
N ASN A 250 -24.77 21.08 -8.59
CA ASN A 250 -24.18 20.12 -7.65
C ASN A 250 -23.78 18.77 -8.26
N VAL A 251 -23.66 18.69 -9.59
CA VAL A 251 -23.22 17.51 -10.32
C VAL A 251 -21.75 17.67 -10.71
N TYR A 252 -20.99 16.59 -10.56
CA TYR A 252 -19.57 16.53 -10.85
C TYR A 252 -19.22 15.26 -11.62
N LYS A 253 -18.17 15.30 -12.43
CA LYS A 253 -17.61 14.15 -13.15
C LYS A 253 -16.11 14.04 -12.89
N PRO A 254 -15.52 12.83 -12.91
CA PRO A 254 -14.07 12.71 -12.83
C PRO A 254 -13.42 13.37 -14.05
N LYS A 255 -12.28 14.03 -13.82
CA LYS A 255 -11.44 14.49 -14.91
C LYS A 255 -10.99 13.29 -15.73
N SER A 256 -11.03 13.38 -17.06
CA SER A 256 -10.69 12.27 -17.95
C SER A 256 -9.34 11.61 -17.61
N ALA A 257 -8.32 12.41 -17.29
CA ALA A 257 -6.97 11.98 -16.92
C ALA A 257 -6.83 11.44 -15.48
N ARG A 258 -7.87 11.58 -14.65
CA ARG A 258 -7.89 11.15 -13.24
C ARG A 258 -9.01 10.17 -12.93
N ARG A 259 -9.62 9.57 -13.95
CA ARG A 259 -10.56 8.46 -13.76
C ARG A 259 -9.84 7.32 -13.03
N PRO A 260 -10.41 6.77 -11.93
CA PRO A 260 -9.78 5.68 -11.20
C PRO A 260 -9.50 4.47 -12.10
N LEU A 261 -8.23 4.14 -12.30
CA LEU A 261 -7.76 2.94 -12.98
C LEU A 261 -7.96 1.71 -12.09
N TYR A 262 -7.58 0.53 -12.55
CA TYR A 262 -7.78 -0.73 -11.82
C TYR A 262 -7.32 -0.65 -10.35
N MET A 263 -8.25 -0.82 -9.41
CA MET A 263 -8.01 -0.73 -7.97
C MET A 263 -7.50 0.63 -7.47
N GLY A 264 -7.55 1.68 -8.31
CA GLY A 264 -7.32 3.07 -7.94
C GLY A 264 -8.57 3.77 -7.43
N ALA A 265 -8.42 5.01 -6.95
CA ALA A 265 -9.49 5.81 -6.36
C ALA A 265 -9.43 7.31 -6.67
N ASN A 266 -10.57 7.97 -6.54
CA ASN A 266 -10.65 9.41 -6.34
C ASN A 266 -10.96 9.69 -4.86
N ILE A 267 -10.12 10.50 -4.23
CA ILE A 267 -10.29 11.02 -2.86
C ILE A 267 -10.68 12.49 -2.98
N VAL A 268 -11.85 12.86 -2.46
CA VAL A 268 -12.46 14.18 -2.66
C VAL A 268 -12.88 14.76 -1.31
N PRO A 269 -12.01 15.51 -0.62
CA PRO A 269 -12.37 16.27 0.57
C PRO A 269 -13.53 17.21 0.24
N LEU A 270 -14.53 17.32 1.12
CA LEU A 270 -15.68 18.19 0.91
C LEU A 270 -15.68 19.32 1.93
N LYS A 271 -15.92 20.53 1.44
CA LYS A 271 -16.11 21.75 2.22
C LYS A 271 -17.56 21.88 2.65
N LYS A 272 -17.76 22.14 3.94
CA LYS A 272 -19.08 22.36 4.55
C LYS A 272 -19.09 23.61 5.43
N SER A 273 -20.29 24.08 5.77
CA SER A 273 -20.51 25.16 6.72
C SER A 273 -21.25 24.64 7.96
N GLY A 274 -20.64 24.78 9.14
CA GLY A 274 -21.24 24.33 10.41
C GLY A 274 -21.54 22.83 10.45
N ALA A 275 -22.57 22.47 11.20
CA ALA A 275 -23.17 21.14 11.19
C ALA A 275 -24.16 21.03 10.03
N VAL A 276 -24.08 19.97 9.24
CA VAL A 276 -24.90 19.79 8.03
C VAL A 276 -25.10 18.32 7.73
N THR A 277 -26.15 17.97 6.99
CA THR A 277 -26.28 16.65 6.39
C THR A 277 -25.73 16.68 4.98
N VAL A 278 -24.71 15.87 4.72
CA VAL A 278 -24.12 15.72 3.38
C VAL A 278 -24.72 14.49 2.73
N SER A 279 -25.22 14.64 1.50
CA SER A 279 -25.73 13.51 0.72
C SER A 279 -24.97 13.39 -0.60
N VAL A 280 -24.63 12.15 -0.96
CA VAL A 280 -23.92 11.82 -2.19
C VAL A 280 -24.68 10.75 -2.94
N SER A 281 -24.82 10.92 -4.25
CA SER A 281 -25.41 9.93 -5.16
C SER A 281 -24.54 9.78 -6.41
N VAL A 282 -24.11 8.57 -6.69
CA VAL A 282 -23.31 8.19 -7.86
C VAL A 282 -24.22 7.56 -8.90
N SER A 283 -24.07 8.00 -10.15
CA SER A 283 -24.85 7.54 -11.30
C SER A 283 -23.97 7.41 -12.53
N GLY A 284 -24.42 6.63 -13.52
CA GLY A 284 -23.71 6.48 -14.80
C GLY A 284 -22.31 5.87 -14.68
N ALA A 285 -22.03 5.12 -13.61
CA ALA A 285 -20.75 4.45 -13.42
C ALA A 285 -20.52 3.41 -14.53
N THR A 286 -19.38 3.49 -15.21
CA THR A 286 -19.04 2.59 -16.33
C THR A 286 -18.40 1.28 -15.90
N LEU A 287 -17.91 1.19 -14.66
CA LEU A 287 -17.27 0.03 -14.07
C LEU A 287 -17.79 -0.22 -12.65
N PRO A 288 -17.66 -1.45 -12.11
CA PRO A 288 -17.98 -1.71 -10.71
C PRO A 288 -17.08 -0.90 -9.78
N TYR A 289 -17.66 -0.42 -8.68
CA TYR A 289 -16.98 0.47 -7.76
C TYR A 289 -17.38 0.21 -6.31
N THR A 290 -16.54 0.70 -5.41
CA THR A 290 -16.86 0.91 -4.00
C THR A 290 -16.80 2.39 -3.72
N ALA A 291 -17.73 2.90 -2.93
CA ALA A 291 -17.75 4.31 -2.56
C ALA A 291 -18.11 4.48 -1.08
N THR A 292 -17.47 5.45 -0.43
CA THR A 292 -17.58 5.71 1.01
C THR A 292 -17.54 7.21 1.29
N LEU A 293 -18.32 7.67 2.26
CA LEU A 293 -18.08 8.91 2.97
C LEU A 293 -17.21 8.61 4.20
N SER A 294 -15.97 9.08 4.18
CA SER A 294 -15.06 9.03 5.33
C SER A 294 -15.24 10.32 6.14
N ILE A 295 -15.59 10.20 7.41
CA ILE A 295 -15.92 11.34 8.28
C ILE A 295 -15.02 11.30 9.50
N ARG A 296 -14.15 12.30 9.65
CA ARG A 296 -13.18 12.39 10.73
C ARG A 296 -13.57 13.47 11.72
N ASN A 297 -13.67 13.11 12.99
CA ASN A 297 -13.76 14.07 14.07
C ASN A 297 -12.39 14.74 14.27
N THR A 298 -12.33 16.06 14.11
CA THR A 298 -11.06 16.80 14.09
C THR A 298 -10.40 16.92 15.46
N SER A 299 -11.18 16.82 16.54
CA SER A 299 -10.70 16.88 17.92
C SER A 299 -10.12 15.54 18.42
N SER A 300 -10.84 14.44 18.19
CA SER A 300 -10.42 13.10 18.63
C SER A 300 -9.54 12.37 17.60
N GLY A 301 -9.60 12.78 16.33
CA GLY A 301 -8.96 12.08 15.22
C GLY A 301 -9.64 10.79 14.79
N SER A 302 -10.76 10.39 15.43
CA SER A 302 -11.51 9.19 15.07
C SER A 302 -12.24 9.38 13.75
N THR A 303 -12.24 8.34 12.91
CA THR A 303 -12.94 8.33 11.63
C THR A 303 -14.03 7.27 11.61
N ARG A 304 -15.19 7.62 11.08
CA ARG A 304 -16.27 6.69 10.74
C ARG A 304 -16.49 6.66 9.24
N TYR A 305 -17.00 5.54 8.75
CA TYR A 305 -17.15 5.30 7.32
C TYR A 305 -18.59 4.93 6.99
N VAL A 306 -19.19 5.65 6.04
CA VAL A 306 -20.56 5.40 5.55
C VAL A 306 -20.48 4.94 4.11
N ASN A 307 -20.80 3.67 3.87
CA ASN A 307 -20.78 3.09 2.51
C ASN A 307 -21.96 3.61 1.69
N LEU A 308 -21.75 3.83 0.38
CA LEU A 308 -22.82 4.19 -0.56
C LEU A 308 -23.53 2.94 -1.07
N SER A 309 -24.40 2.35 -0.25
CA SER A 309 -25.23 1.20 -0.63
C SER A 309 -26.20 1.58 -1.76
N GLY A 310 -26.17 0.84 -2.87
CA GLY A 310 -26.98 1.18 -4.05
C GLY A 310 -26.56 2.48 -4.75
N GLY A 311 -25.35 2.96 -4.50
CA GLY A 311 -24.79 4.16 -5.14
C GLY A 311 -25.14 5.47 -4.45
N SER A 312 -25.78 5.45 -3.27
CA SER A 312 -26.07 6.68 -2.53
C SER A 312 -25.87 6.53 -1.02
N ALA A 313 -25.56 7.63 -0.34
CA ALA A 313 -25.51 7.72 1.11
C ALA A 313 -25.80 9.15 1.57
N SER A 314 -26.25 9.26 2.82
CA SER A 314 -26.38 10.53 3.53
C SER A 314 -25.80 10.37 4.93
N ALA A 315 -25.14 11.41 5.42
CA ALA A 315 -24.58 11.43 6.76
C ALA A 315 -24.68 12.83 7.36
N SER A 316 -25.15 12.91 8.61
CA SER A 316 -24.99 14.12 9.41
C SER A 316 -23.50 14.29 9.74
N VAL A 317 -22.99 15.51 9.57
CA VAL A 317 -21.59 15.86 9.83
C VAL A 317 -21.59 17.03 10.82
N ALA A 318 -21.01 16.81 11.99
CA ALA A 318 -20.95 17.82 13.05
C ALA A 318 -20.00 18.98 12.69
N SER A 319 -20.09 20.08 13.44
CA SER A 319 -19.24 21.26 13.22
C SER A 319 -17.74 20.93 13.34
N ASP A 320 -17.38 20.04 14.26
CA ASP A 320 -16.02 19.56 14.55
C ASP A 320 -15.62 18.33 13.72
N GLU A 321 -16.43 17.91 12.75
CA GLU A 321 -16.10 16.85 11.81
C GLU A 321 -15.69 17.42 10.44
N GLU A 322 -14.80 16.72 9.74
CA GLU A 322 -14.50 16.88 8.32
C GLU A 322 -14.96 15.64 7.56
N ILE A 323 -15.25 15.78 6.27
CA ILE A 323 -15.81 14.70 5.44
C ILE A 323 -15.11 14.65 4.07
N THR A 324 -14.86 13.43 3.60
CA THR A 324 -14.25 13.14 2.30
C THR A 324 -15.07 12.08 1.60
N PHE A 325 -15.46 12.35 0.35
CA PHE A 325 -16.02 11.34 -0.55
C PHE A 325 -14.87 10.56 -1.20
N VAL A 326 -14.95 9.23 -1.14
CA VAL A 326 -13.99 8.33 -1.78
C VAL A 326 -14.75 7.37 -2.68
N ILE A 327 -14.25 7.19 -3.91
CA ILE A 327 -14.75 6.18 -4.86
C ILE A 327 -13.58 5.48 -5.52
N ALA A 328 -13.61 4.14 -5.52
CA ALA A 328 -12.56 3.29 -6.05
C ALA A 328 -13.10 2.35 -7.14
N ASN A 329 -12.32 2.16 -8.20
CA ASN A 329 -12.60 1.19 -9.27
C ASN A 329 -12.23 -0.21 -8.76
N THR A 330 -13.23 -0.96 -8.32
CA THR A 330 -13.03 -2.23 -7.64
C THR A 330 -13.88 -3.31 -8.32
N PRO A 331 -13.47 -3.79 -9.51
CA PRO A 331 -14.18 -4.83 -10.21
C PRO A 331 -14.21 -6.12 -9.38
N ALA A 332 -15.33 -6.84 -9.43
CA ALA A 332 -15.50 -8.10 -8.71
C ALA A 332 -14.52 -9.19 -9.19
N ASN A 333 -14.25 -9.20 -10.50
CA ASN A 333 -13.29 -10.10 -11.11
C ASN A 333 -11.91 -9.43 -11.14
N LEU A 334 -10.92 -10.14 -10.63
CA LEU A 334 -9.54 -9.68 -10.64
C LEU A 334 -8.93 -9.84 -12.03
N ILE A 335 -8.12 -8.86 -12.42
CA ILE A 335 -7.39 -8.87 -13.68
C ILE A 335 -5.98 -9.40 -13.42
N LEU A 336 -5.56 -10.38 -14.24
CA LEU A 336 -4.19 -10.84 -14.32
C LEU A 336 -3.35 -9.81 -15.09
N TYR A 337 -2.87 -8.78 -14.41
CA TYR A 337 -2.10 -7.70 -15.04
C TYR A 337 -0.60 -7.79 -14.75
N ASP A 338 0.20 -7.40 -15.75
CA ASP A 338 1.62 -7.10 -15.59
C ASP A 338 1.76 -5.60 -15.25
N ALA A 339 2.29 -5.31 -14.07
CA ALA A 339 2.43 -3.94 -13.58
C ALA A 339 3.48 -3.13 -14.35
N PHE A 340 4.44 -3.77 -15.04
CA PHE A 340 5.41 -3.10 -15.90
C PHE A 340 4.89 -2.89 -17.33
N SER A 341 3.80 -3.57 -17.70
CA SER A 341 3.18 -3.49 -19.03
C SER A 341 1.65 -3.51 -18.93
N LEU A 342 1.11 -2.41 -18.41
CA LEU A 342 -0.32 -2.25 -18.17
C LEU A 342 -1.15 -2.33 -19.46
N SER A 343 -2.10 -3.27 -19.50
CA SER A 343 -3.04 -3.48 -20.62
C SER A 343 -4.08 -2.35 -20.75
N SER A 344 -4.81 -2.32 -21.87
CA SER A 344 -5.93 -1.39 -22.06
C SER A 344 -7.06 -1.61 -21.06
N GLU A 345 -7.31 -2.85 -20.66
CA GLU A 345 -8.32 -3.21 -19.66
C GLU A 345 -7.99 -2.60 -18.29
N VAL A 346 -6.74 -2.68 -17.86
CA VAL A 346 -6.24 -2.15 -16.58
C VAL A 346 -6.20 -0.62 -16.57
N LYS A 347 -5.93 -0.03 -17.74
CA LYS A 347 -5.99 1.41 -18.00
C LYS A 347 -7.40 1.95 -18.24
N ASN A 348 -8.43 1.08 -18.25
CA ASN A 348 -9.80 1.53 -18.40
C ASN A 348 -10.26 2.18 -17.08
N GLY A 349 -10.26 3.52 -17.05
CA GLY A 349 -10.64 4.29 -15.88
C GLY A 349 -12.15 4.32 -15.68
N LEU A 350 -12.58 4.18 -14.42
CA LEU A 350 -13.96 4.35 -13.98
C LEU A 350 -14.43 5.78 -14.31
N ASP A 351 -15.42 5.89 -15.19
CA ASP A 351 -16.16 7.11 -15.42
C ASP A 351 -17.48 7.06 -14.66
N TYR A 352 -17.94 8.20 -14.16
CA TYR A 352 -19.15 8.30 -13.35
C TYR A 352 -19.64 9.76 -13.26
N SER A 353 -20.87 9.94 -12.78
CA SER A 353 -21.41 11.23 -12.37
C SER A 353 -21.75 11.17 -10.88
N VAL A 354 -21.43 12.22 -10.13
CA VAL A 354 -21.75 12.31 -8.70
C VAL A 354 -22.50 13.60 -8.39
N THR A 355 -23.61 13.48 -7.68
CA THR A 355 -24.35 14.61 -7.11
C THR A 355 -24.01 14.73 -5.64
N ILE A 356 -23.64 15.93 -5.18
CA ILE A 356 -23.23 16.19 -3.79
C ILE A 356 -24.05 17.35 -3.23
N THR A 357 -24.81 17.12 -2.16
CA THR A 357 -25.58 18.18 -1.48
C THR A 357 -25.11 18.35 -0.04
N GLY A 358 -25.26 19.57 0.50
CA GLY A 358 -24.83 19.93 1.86
C GLY A 358 -23.33 20.23 1.99
N ALA A 359 -22.53 19.95 0.96
CA ALA A 359 -21.10 20.27 0.88
C ALA A 359 -20.67 20.43 -0.59
N THR A 360 -19.45 20.93 -0.82
CA THR A 360 -18.85 21.05 -2.16
C THR A 360 -17.42 20.48 -2.18
N PRO A 361 -16.95 19.86 -3.27
CA PRO A 361 -15.55 19.44 -3.43
C PRO A 361 -14.50 20.54 -3.24
#